data_AF-A0AAV6UCA2-F1
#
_entry.id   AF-A0AAV6UCA2-F1
#
_cell.length_a   1.000
_cell.length_b   1.000
_cell.length_c   1.000
_cell.angle_alpha   90.00
_cell.angle_beta   90.00
_cell.angle_gamma   90.00
#
_symmetry.space_group_name_H-M   'P 1'
#
loop_
_entity.id
_entity.type
_entity.pdbx_description
1 polymer ?
#
loop_
_entity_poly.entity_id
_entity_poly.type
_entity_poly.pdbx_seq_one_letter_code
_entity_poly.pdbx_strand_id
1 'polypeptide(L)'
;MKITCGVELVNRAHPAISARNKTKYSVATLALCHKLKQREMHSDKDVFLILCTHKNPRGAKYKIYNNVDKLFTKFINDGKATLRFKEPPHDLIISKADPLQLKGFLHGVGLTIVGQGTGRIRLSETPTKVDRPKQKLAIMQRSDLPGKKGFPESLTWLQIQSCKLKKIDLGVLKLVHLEVLDLAHNSLKELPLGLSQLKLKELILHHNELTSFPPQLATGILGQNVQVLDLSFNNIAELSPYFCLMRKVSVLSLKNNRLSKLPRNFHSLESLRMFSASHNELKVIPFGIRKLQLDTVLHQTIVEYDLPYTSHYIPSTLVDYIIEQCVCPCGKKVFQNTSSCILVLDLYKLASTVVYINNTGRFKVPLEVYFCSTKCWKKVHYRK
;
A
#
# COMPACT_ATOMS: atom_id res chain seq x y z
N MET A 1 -30.84 18.47 -18.09
CA MET A 1 -29.84 19.08 -17.20
C MET A 1 -29.48 18.07 -16.12
N LYS A 2 -28.20 17.95 -15.79
CA LYS A 2 -27.70 17.13 -14.68
C LYS A 2 -26.74 17.93 -13.80
N ILE A 3 -26.74 17.68 -12.50
CA ILE A 3 -25.75 18.20 -11.55
C ILE A 3 -25.24 17.06 -10.66
N THR A 4 -23.99 17.18 -10.20
CA THR A 4 -23.39 16.27 -9.22
C THR A 4 -23.28 16.99 -7.89
N CYS A 5 -23.79 16.38 -6.82
CA CYS A 5 -23.87 17.00 -5.49
C CYS A 5 -23.87 15.95 -4.37
N GLY A 6 -23.65 16.39 -3.13
CA GLY A 6 -23.92 15.59 -1.94
C GLY A 6 -25.41 15.67 -1.61
N VAL A 7 -26.07 14.52 -1.53
CA VAL A 7 -27.51 14.41 -1.24
C VAL A 7 -27.75 13.66 0.06
N GLU A 8 -28.69 14.18 0.84
CA GLU A 8 -29.33 13.48 1.95
C GLU A 8 -30.85 13.43 1.69
N LEU A 9 -31.48 12.31 2.02
CA LEU A 9 -32.90 12.06 1.79
C LEU A 9 -33.56 11.72 3.12
N VAL A 10 -34.43 12.60 3.60
CA VAL A 10 -35.15 12.44 4.86
C VAL A 10 -36.59 12.04 4.57
N ASN A 11 -37.02 10.88 5.08
CA ASN A 11 -38.40 10.42 4.95
C ASN A 11 -39.25 10.96 6.11
N ARG A 12 -40.20 11.86 5.81
CA ARG A 12 -41.05 12.49 6.84
C ARG A 12 -42.12 11.56 7.39
N ALA A 13 -42.41 10.42 6.75
CA ALA A 13 -43.33 9.41 7.27
C ALA A 13 -42.71 8.53 8.39
N HIS A 14 -41.37 8.46 8.48
CA HIS A 14 -40.67 7.74 9.54
C HIS A 14 -39.57 8.61 10.19
N PRO A 15 -39.95 9.58 11.04
CA PRO A 15 -38.98 10.47 11.71
C PRO A 15 -38.03 9.74 12.68
N ALA A 16 -38.36 8.52 13.12
CA ALA A 16 -37.54 7.75 14.05
C ALA A 16 -36.11 7.43 13.57
N ILE A 17 -35.84 7.51 12.25
CA ILE A 17 -34.51 7.27 11.67
C ILE A 17 -33.64 8.54 11.68
N SER A 18 -34.20 9.74 11.93
CA SER A 18 -33.43 11.00 11.95
C SER A 18 -32.74 11.31 13.29
N ALA A 19 -32.86 10.44 14.29
CA ALA A 19 -32.19 10.60 15.57
C ALA A 19 -30.85 9.84 15.61
N ARG A 20 -29.75 10.60 15.76
CA ARG A 20 -28.39 10.09 16.04
C ARG A 20 -27.77 9.19 14.96
N ASN A 21 -27.49 9.77 13.80
CA ASN A 21 -26.19 9.61 13.16
C ASN A 21 -25.84 10.87 12.36
N LYS A 22 -24.55 11.22 12.26
CA LYS A 22 -24.09 12.18 11.23
C LYS A 22 -24.14 11.44 9.89
N THR A 23 -25.32 11.39 9.29
CA THR A 23 -25.58 10.75 8.01
C THR A 23 -24.68 11.39 6.95
N LYS A 24 -23.66 10.65 6.52
CA LYS A 24 -22.77 11.08 5.44
C LYS A 24 -23.63 11.32 4.20
N TYR A 25 -23.64 12.57 3.72
CA TYR A 25 -24.20 12.92 2.42
C TYR A 25 -23.69 11.93 1.37
N SER A 26 -24.62 11.35 0.59
CA SER A 26 -24.26 10.44 -0.49
C SER A 26 -23.96 11.25 -1.73
N VAL A 27 -22.80 11.04 -2.36
CA VAL A 27 -22.54 11.62 -3.68
C VAL A 27 -23.56 11.07 -4.67
N ALA A 28 -24.25 11.98 -5.35
CA ALA A 28 -25.37 11.67 -6.21
C ALA A 28 -25.35 12.54 -7.47
N THR A 29 -26.00 12.05 -8.52
CA THR A 29 -26.32 12.82 -9.72
C THR A 29 -27.81 13.07 -9.74
N LEU A 30 -28.20 14.35 -9.75
CA LEU A 30 -29.58 14.77 -9.98
C LEU A 30 -29.75 15.12 -11.46
N ALA A 31 -30.78 14.57 -12.10
CA ALA A 31 -31.09 14.82 -13.51
C ALA A 31 -32.56 15.18 -13.71
N LEU A 32 -32.83 16.14 -14.60
CA LEU A 32 -34.18 16.44 -15.11
C LEU A 32 -34.38 15.76 -16.47
N CYS A 33 -35.44 14.96 -16.58
CA CYS A 33 -35.76 14.11 -17.73
C CYS A 33 -37.27 14.12 -18.02
N HIS A 34 -37.67 14.06 -19.29
CA HIS A 34 -39.05 13.75 -19.68
C HIS A 34 -39.33 12.23 -19.62
N LYS A 35 -40.63 11.89 -19.58
CA LYS A 35 -41.11 10.54 -19.90
C LYS A 35 -40.85 10.21 -21.37
N LEU A 36 -40.11 9.13 -21.64
CA LEU A 36 -40.00 8.54 -22.98
C LEU A 36 -41.35 7.91 -23.37
N LYS A 37 -42.17 8.67 -24.09
CA LYS A 37 -43.24 8.13 -24.96
C LYS A 37 -42.83 8.36 -26.41
N GLN A 38 -43.21 7.44 -27.29
CA GLN A 38 -42.96 7.57 -28.72
C GLN A 38 -43.80 8.72 -29.30
N ARG A 39 -43.15 9.64 -30.02
CA ARG A 39 -43.69 10.52 -31.08
C ARG A 39 -44.81 11.54 -30.80
N GLU A 40 -45.19 11.84 -29.56
CA GLU A 40 -46.14 12.94 -29.27
C GLU A 40 -45.55 14.09 -28.44
N MET A 41 -46.09 15.29 -28.69
CA MET A 41 -45.68 16.58 -28.11
C MET A 41 -45.36 16.50 -26.60
N HIS A 42 -44.13 16.88 -26.23
CA HIS A 42 -43.70 16.88 -24.83
C HIS A 42 -44.50 17.89 -24.01
N SER A 43 -45.34 17.39 -23.10
CA SER A 43 -46.01 18.23 -22.12
C SER A 43 -45.05 18.62 -20.98
N ASP A 44 -45.10 19.87 -20.54
CA ASP A 44 -44.37 20.36 -19.34
C ASP A 44 -44.72 19.55 -18.06
N LYS A 45 -45.83 18.81 -18.08
CA LYS A 45 -46.36 18.01 -16.97
C LYS A 45 -45.69 16.63 -16.83
N ASP A 46 -44.89 16.20 -17.81
CA ASP A 46 -44.22 14.88 -17.87
C ASP A 46 -42.73 14.94 -17.47
N VAL A 47 -42.31 15.93 -16.67
CA VAL A 47 -40.92 16.05 -16.17
C VAL A 47 -40.73 15.36 -14.82
N PHE A 48 -39.68 14.55 -14.73
CA PHE A 48 -39.23 13.83 -13.55
C PHE A 48 -37.83 14.26 -13.12
N LEU A 49 -37.65 14.37 -11.81
CA LEU A 49 -36.33 14.39 -11.18
C LEU A 49 -35.86 12.95 -10.97
N ILE A 50 -34.69 12.62 -11.49
CA ILE A 50 -34.03 11.33 -11.23
C ILE A 50 -32.86 11.56 -10.27
N LEU A 51 -32.94 10.94 -9.09
CA LEU A 51 -31.88 10.89 -8.08
C LEU A 51 -31.10 9.58 -8.23
N CYS A 52 -29.92 9.63 -8.86
CA CYS A 52 -29.03 8.48 -8.94
C CYS A 52 -27.95 8.56 -7.84
N THR A 53 -27.82 7.49 -7.06
CA THR A 53 -26.77 7.37 -6.02
C THR A 53 -25.95 6.11 -6.25
N HIS A 54 -24.80 5.96 -5.59
CA HIS A 54 -24.04 4.71 -5.64
C HIS A 54 -24.87 3.47 -5.23
N LYS A 55 -25.78 3.63 -4.25
CA LYS A 55 -26.66 2.54 -3.78
C LYS A 55 -27.83 2.25 -4.74
N ASN A 56 -28.24 3.23 -5.54
CA ASN A 56 -29.30 3.08 -6.54
C ASN A 56 -28.88 3.72 -7.88
N PRO A 57 -28.13 2.99 -8.73
CA PRO A 57 -27.68 3.49 -10.03
C PRO A 57 -28.81 3.55 -11.08
N ARG A 58 -29.96 2.88 -10.85
CA ARG A 58 -31.15 2.99 -11.70
C ARG A 58 -31.94 4.28 -11.48
N GLY A 59 -31.66 4.96 -10.36
CA GLY A 59 -32.24 6.24 -9.99
C GLY A 59 -33.62 6.14 -9.35
N ALA A 60 -33.82 6.86 -8.24
CA ALA A 60 -35.15 7.10 -7.69
C ALA A 60 -35.82 8.22 -8.48
N LYS A 61 -37.04 8.00 -8.97
CA LYS A 61 -37.80 8.96 -9.79
C LYS A 61 -38.80 9.71 -8.92
N TYR A 62 -38.77 11.03 -8.97
CA TYR A 62 -39.72 11.92 -8.32
C TYR A 62 -40.44 12.74 -9.40
N LYS A 63 -41.76 12.75 -9.37
CA LYS A 63 -42.55 13.71 -10.17
C LYS A 63 -42.32 15.11 -9.60
N ILE A 64 -42.19 16.13 -10.45
CA ILE A 64 -42.03 17.51 -9.99
C ILE A 64 -43.37 18.27 -10.07
N TYR A 65 -44.02 18.23 -11.24
CA TYR A 65 -45.27 18.95 -11.48
C TYR A 65 -46.38 18.54 -10.48
N ASN A 66 -46.93 19.54 -9.79
CA ASN A 66 -47.89 19.44 -8.68
C ASN A 66 -47.43 18.61 -7.44
N ASN A 67 -46.16 18.20 -7.39
CA ASN A 67 -45.66 17.29 -6.35
C ASN A 67 -44.52 17.88 -5.49
N VAL A 68 -43.94 19.02 -5.87
CA VAL A 68 -43.11 19.81 -4.94
C VAL A 68 -44.03 20.66 -4.06
N ASP A 69 -43.85 20.54 -2.75
CA ASP A 69 -44.55 21.30 -1.71
C ASP A 69 -43.80 22.59 -1.40
N LYS A 70 -42.47 22.52 -1.24
CA LYS A 70 -41.63 23.70 -0.99
C LYS A 70 -40.20 23.54 -1.53
N LEU A 71 -39.65 24.64 -2.03
CA LEU A 71 -38.26 24.75 -2.44
C LEU A 71 -37.55 25.77 -1.54
N PHE A 72 -36.48 25.35 -0.87
CA PHE A 72 -35.68 26.18 0.04
C PHE A 72 -34.33 26.52 -0.60
N THR A 73 -34.10 27.79 -0.92
CA THR A 73 -32.91 28.29 -1.65
C THR A 73 -32.04 29.26 -0.85
N LYS A 74 -32.32 29.47 0.45
CA LYS A 74 -31.63 30.47 1.31
C LYS A 74 -30.10 30.38 1.26
N PHE A 75 -29.54 29.20 1.06
CA PHE A 75 -28.10 28.92 1.04
C PHE A 75 -27.58 28.48 -0.34
N ILE A 76 -28.26 28.88 -1.43
CA ILE A 76 -27.91 28.47 -2.80
C ILE A 76 -26.50 28.92 -3.23
N ASN A 77 -26.03 30.05 -2.70
CA ASN A 77 -24.66 30.53 -2.92
C ASN A 77 -23.61 29.61 -2.27
N ASP A 78 -23.96 28.89 -1.20
CA ASP A 78 -23.10 27.89 -0.54
C ASP A 78 -23.19 26.50 -1.21
N GLY A 79 -23.86 26.38 -2.35
CA GLY A 79 -24.12 25.09 -2.99
C GLY A 79 -25.11 24.21 -2.22
N LYS A 80 -26.05 24.81 -1.47
CA LYS A 80 -27.06 24.12 -0.65
C LYS A 80 -28.49 24.51 -1.02
N ALA A 81 -29.39 23.54 -1.05
CA ALA A 81 -30.83 23.76 -1.22
C ALA A 81 -31.63 22.57 -0.70
N THR A 82 -32.91 22.73 -0.41
CA THR A 82 -33.79 21.61 -0.03
C THR A 82 -35.04 21.60 -0.91
N LEU A 83 -35.34 20.44 -1.49
CA LEU A 83 -36.56 20.17 -2.24
C LEU A 83 -37.48 19.28 -1.40
N ARG A 84 -38.68 19.76 -1.09
CA ARG A 84 -39.69 19.04 -0.29
C ARG A 84 -40.78 18.51 -1.20
N PHE A 85 -40.97 17.19 -1.21
CA PHE A 85 -41.99 16.51 -2.01
C PHE A 85 -43.25 16.20 -1.19
N LYS A 86 -44.41 16.26 -1.83
CA LYS A 86 -45.69 15.79 -1.28
C LYS A 86 -45.69 14.26 -1.23
N GLU A 87 -45.47 13.61 -2.37
CA GLU A 87 -45.48 12.15 -2.52
C GLU A 87 -44.25 11.61 -3.29
N PRO A 88 -43.50 10.64 -2.75
CA PRO A 88 -43.46 10.30 -1.32
C PRO A 88 -43.04 11.52 -0.48
N PRO A 89 -43.40 11.59 0.82
CA PRO A 89 -43.17 12.76 1.68
C PRO A 89 -41.69 12.88 2.10
N HIS A 90 -40.82 13.10 1.12
CA HIS A 90 -39.37 13.15 1.28
C HIS A 90 -38.86 14.60 1.21
N ASP A 91 -37.93 14.93 2.10
CA ASP A 91 -37.08 16.12 1.99
C ASP A 91 -35.75 15.71 1.36
N LEU A 92 -35.46 16.26 0.18
CA LEU A 92 -34.23 16.07 -0.58
C LEU A 92 -33.28 17.25 -0.29
N ILE A 93 -32.30 17.02 0.56
CA ILE A 93 -31.31 18.03 0.97
C ILE A 93 -30.10 17.92 0.05
N ILE A 94 -29.82 19.02 -0.67
CA ILE A 94 -28.69 19.18 -1.57
C ILE A 94 -27.60 19.97 -0.85
N SER A 95 -26.36 19.50 -0.98
CA SER A 95 -25.15 20.09 -0.42
C SER A 95 -23.96 19.90 -1.37
N LYS A 96 -22.89 20.69 -1.20
CA LYS A 96 -21.65 20.57 -1.99
C LYS A 96 -21.86 20.56 -3.52
N ALA A 97 -22.92 21.21 -4.01
CA ALA A 97 -23.10 21.44 -5.44
C ALA A 97 -22.28 22.67 -5.88
N ASP A 98 -21.88 22.72 -7.15
CA ASP A 98 -21.40 23.97 -7.73
C ASP A 98 -22.54 25.03 -7.71
N PRO A 99 -22.33 26.24 -7.16
CA PRO A 99 -23.42 27.22 -7.02
C PRO A 99 -24.02 27.71 -8.34
N LEU A 100 -23.25 27.78 -9.43
CA LEU A 100 -23.75 28.21 -10.73
C LEU A 100 -24.60 27.12 -11.37
N GLN A 101 -24.12 25.88 -11.35
CA GLN A 101 -24.89 24.71 -11.79
C GLN A 101 -26.16 24.50 -10.96
N LEU A 102 -26.09 24.69 -9.63
CA LEU A 102 -27.24 24.56 -8.74
C LEU A 102 -28.30 25.64 -9.02
N LYS A 103 -27.89 26.90 -9.26
CA LYS A 103 -28.80 27.99 -9.68
C LYS A 103 -29.52 27.65 -10.98
N GLY A 104 -28.77 27.27 -12.02
CA GLY A 104 -29.36 26.87 -13.30
C GLY A 104 -30.30 25.66 -13.18
N PHE A 105 -29.91 24.66 -12.39
CA PHE A 105 -30.72 23.46 -12.14
C PHE A 105 -32.03 23.78 -11.42
N LEU A 106 -31.97 24.55 -10.32
CA LEU A 106 -33.17 24.91 -9.55
C LEU A 106 -34.07 25.90 -10.29
N HIS A 107 -33.53 26.75 -11.16
CA HIS A 107 -34.33 27.53 -12.10
C HIS A 107 -35.13 26.62 -13.04
N GLY A 108 -34.49 25.58 -13.60
CA GLY A 108 -35.18 24.54 -14.38
C GLY A 108 -36.25 23.79 -13.58
N VAL A 109 -35.99 23.45 -12.32
CA VAL A 109 -37.00 22.87 -11.42
C VAL A 109 -38.17 23.85 -11.20
N GLY A 110 -37.89 25.14 -10.95
CA GLY A 110 -38.91 26.17 -10.77
C GLY A 110 -39.88 26.28 -11.95
N LEU A 111 -39.35 26.32 -13.18
CA LEU A 111 -40.16 26.33 -14.41
C LEU A 111 -41.09 25.10 -14.51
N THR A 112 -40.59 23.91 -14.14
CA THR A 112 -41.39 22.67 -14.13
C THR A 112 -42.44 22.61 -13.01
N ILE A 113 -42.29 23.40 -11.94
CA ILE A 113 -43.31 23.52 -10.87
C ILE A 113 -44.45 24.42 -11.35
N VAL A 114 -44.13 25.55 -11.99
CA VAL A 114 -45.11 26.52 -12.53
C VAL A 114 -45.82 25.99 -13.78
N GLY A 115 -45.22 25.02 -14.48
CA GLY A 115 -45.78 24.43 -15.70
C GLY A 115 -45.64 25.34 -16.92
N GLN A 116 -44.53 26.08 -17.00
CA GLN A 116 -44.21 26.98 -18.11
C GLN A 116 -42.81 26.70 -18.68
N GLY A 117 -42.75 26.33 -19.95
CA GLY A 117 -41.59 26.53 -20.82
C GLY A 117 -40.45 25.51 -20.68
N THR A 118 -40.74 24.23 -20.44
CA THR A 118 -39.66 23.21 -20.34
C THR A 118 -38.93 22.98 -21.67
N GLY A 119 -39.56 23.32 -22.80
CA GLY A 119 -38.97 23.26 -24.15
C GLY A 119 -37.72 24.13 -24.39
N ARG A 120 -37.34 25.03 -23.47
CA ARG A 120 -36.06 25.77 -23.53
C ARG A 120 -34.92 25.10 -22.76
N ILE A 121 -35.18 24.01 -22.04
CA ILE A 121 -34.19 23.35 -21.18
C ILE A 121 -33.54 22.20 -21.96
N ARG A 122 -32.20 22.20 -22.06
CA ARG A 122 -31.45 21.03 -22.59
C ARG A 122 -31.53 19.88 -21.57
N LEU A 123 -32.59 19.10 -21.68
CA LEU A 123 -32.84 17.93 -20.84
C LEU A 123 -31.83 16.83 -21.17
N SER A 124 -31.54 16.00 -20.17
CA SER A 124 -30.54 14.94 -20.30
C SER A 124 -31.26 13.63 -20.57
N GLU A 125 -30.83 12.92 -21.61
CA GLU A 125 -31.09 11.48 -21.71
C GLU A 125 -30.60 10.79 -20.43
N THR A 126 -31.23 9.65 -20.11
CA THR A 126 -31.09 8.97 -18.80
C THR A 126 -29.64 8.88 -18.33
N PRO A 127 -29.32 9.24 -17.06
CA PRO A 127 -27.95 9.31 -16.58
C PRO A 127 -27.27 7.92 -16.59
N THR A 128 -26.51 7.63 -17.65
CA THR A 128 -25.93 6.30 -17.94
C THR A 128 -24.71 5.93 -17.10
N LYS A 129 -24.20 6.85 -16.26
CA LYS A 129 -23.24 6.58 -15.18
C LYS A 129 -23.33 7.69 -14.13
N VAL A 130 -23.55 7.29 -12.86
CA VAL A 130 -23.04 8.08 -11.73
C VAL A 130 -21.53 7.84 -11.74
N ASP A 131 -20.73 8.89 -11.91
CA ASP A 131 -19.28 8.76 -11.80
C ASP A 131 -18.94 8.23 -10.41
N ARG A 132 -18.36 7.03 -10.36
CA ARG A 132 -17.85 6.47 -9.12
C ARG A 132 -16.73 7.40 -8.63
N PRO A 133 -16.70 7.79 -7.34
CA PRO A 133 -15.56 8.52 -6.82
C PRO A 133 -14.30 7.70 -7.09
N LYS A 134 -13.24 8.32 -7.63
CA LYS A 134 -12.04 7.59 -8.02
C LYS A 134 -11.44 6.93 -6.78
N GLN A 135 -11.46 5.60 -6.76
CA GLN A 135 -10.85 4.76 -5.73
C GLN A 135 -9.42 4.33 -6.11
N LYS A 136 -9.17 4.18 -7.41
CA LYS A 136 -7.85 3.90 -7.99
C LYS A 136 -7.40 5.07 -8.84
N LEU A 137 -6.13 5.47 -8.72
CA LEU A 137 -5.48 6.46 -9.57
C LEU A 137 -4.06 6.01 -9.90
N ALA A 138 -3.77 5.84 -11.19
CA ALA A 138 -2.42 5.60 -11.70
C ALA A 138 -1.92 6.85 -12.42
N ILE A 139 -0.68 7.23 -12.15
CA ILE A 139 0.00 8.41 -12.70
C ILE A 139 1.36 7.92 -13.22
N MET A 140 1.50 7.86 -14.54
CA MET A 140 2.72 7.37 -15.20
C MET A 140 3.58 8.52 -15.78
N GLN A 141 3.00 9.73 -15.84
CA GLN A 141 3.68 10.93 -16.32
C GLN A 141 3.48 12.09 -15.34
N ARG A 142 4.51 12.93 -15.22
CA ARG A 142 4.54 14.05 -14.27
C ARG A 142 3.49 15.14 -14.59
N SER A 143 3.03 15.23 -15.85
CA SER A 143 1.92 16.07 -16.30
C SER A 143 0.59 15.75 -15.61
N ASP A 144 0.39 14.48 -15.25
CA ASP A 144 -0.90 13.95 -14.79
C ASP A 144 -1.04 14.06 -13.26
N LEU A 145 -0.01 14.59 -12.59
CA LEU A 145 -0.05 14.92 -11.16
C LEU A 145 -1.12 15.99 -10.91
N PRO A 146 -2.08 15.74 -10.00
CA PRO A 146 -3.10 16.72 -9.66
C PRO A 146 -2.45 17.84 -8.82
N GLY A 147 -2.01 18.92 -9.47
CA GLY A 147 -1.34 20.06 -8.82
C GLY A 147 -2.23 20.79 -7.80
N LYS A 148 -2.70 22.02 -8.10
CA LYS A 148 -3.55 22.77 -7.15
C LYS A 148 -4.90 22.10 -6.82
N LYS A 149 -5.34 21.10 -7.59
CA LYS A 149 -6.59 20.37 -7.37
C LYS A 149 -6.49 19.26 -6.30
N GLY A 150 -5.27 18.81 -5.97
CA GLY A 150 -5.01 17.78 -4.97
C GLY A 150 -5.54 16.38 -5.34
N PHE A 151 -5.17 15.40 -4.53
CA PHE A 151 -5.63 14.02 -4.69
C PHE A 151 -7.07 13.85 -4.15
N PRO A 152 -7.95 13.08 -4.83
CA PRO A 152 -9.29 12.80 -4.32
C PRO A 152 -9.25 11.98 -3.02
N GLU A 153 -9.91 12.47 -1.96
CA GLU A 153 -9.94 11.87 -0.61
C GLU A 153 -10.53 10.44 -0.57
N SER A 154 -11.18 10.00 -1.64
CA SER A 154 -11.80 8.69 -1.81
C SER A 154 -10.85 7.59 -2.29
N LEU A 155 -9.57 7.90 -2.53
CA LEU A 155 -8.60 6.93 -3.01
C LEU A 155 -8.30 5.87 -1.96
N THR A 156 -8.37 4.60 -2.40
CA THR A 156 -7.90 3.43 -1.66
C THR A 156 -6.61 2.88 -2.27
N TRP A 157 -6.31 3.21 -3.53
CA TRP A 157 -5.13 2.77 -4.25
C TRP A 157 -4.56 3.93 -5.09
N LEU A 158 -3.26 4.19 -4.96
CA LEU A 158 -2.54 5.26 -5.67
C LEU A 158 -1.19 4.73 -6.17
N GLN A 159 -1.00 4.76 -7.49
CA GLN A 159 0.27 4.44 -8.15
C GLN A 159 0.81 5.73 -8.81
N ILE A 160 2.05 6.11 -8.50
CA ILE A 160 2.76 7.21 -9.15
C ILE A 160 4.16 6.73 -9.53
N GLN A 161 4.33 6.30 -10.77
CA GLN A 161 5.58 5.71 -11.25
C GLN A 161 6.22 6.56 -12.35
N SER A 162 7.55 6.43 -12.52
CA SER A 162 8.33 7.09 -13.58
C SER A 162 8.25 8.63 -13.61
N CYS A 163 7.71 9.25 -12.56
CA CYS A 163 7.48 10.70 -12.48
C CYS A 163 8.70 11.51 -12.03
N LYS A 164 9.84 10.84 -11.78
CA LYS A 164 11.09 11.43 -11.25
C LYS A 164 10.85 12.24 -9.96
N LEU A 165 9.94 11.77 -9.10
CA LEU A 165 9.63 12.42 -7.83
C LEU A 165 10.85 12.38 -6.91
N LYS A 166 11.27 13.55 -6.41
CA LYS A 166 12.33 13.67 -5.39
C LYS A 166 11.79 13.68 -3.95
N LYS A 167 10.51 14.03 -3.79
CA LYS A 167 9.77 14.11 -2.53
C LYS A 167 8.32 13.71 -2.78
N ILE A 168 7.66 13.18 -1.76
CA ILE A 168 6.23 12.84 -1.78
C ILE A 168 5.42 14.10 -1.47
N ASP A 169 4.33 14.33 -2.21
CA ASP A 169 3.43 15.46 -1.99
C ASP A 169 2.67 15.31 -0.67
N LEU A 170 2.60 16.39 0.13
CA LEU A 170 1.84 16.43 1.38
C LEU A 170 0.34 16.15 1.20
N GLY A 171 -0.19 16.31 -0.02
CA GLY A 171 -1.54 15.89 -0.39
C GLY A 171 -1.79 14.39 -0.21
N VAL A 172 -0.79 13.53 -0.39
CA VAL A 172 -0.91 12.07 -0.15
C VAL A 172 -1.18 11.77 1.33
N LEU A 173 -0.65 12.59 2.24
CA LEU A 173 -0.82 12.43 3.69
C LEU A 173 -2.27 12.68 4.15
N LYS A 174 -3.11 13.29 3.32
CA LYS A 174 -4.54 13.53 3.59
C LYS A 174 -5.44 12.34 3.20
N LEU A 175 -4.89 11.34 2.51
CA LEU A 175 -5.65 10.19 2.00
C LEU A 175 -5.88 9.14 3.09
N VAL A 176 -6.74 9.45 4.07
CA VAL A 176 -7.04 8.61 5.24
C VAL A 176 -7.67 7.24 4.92
N HIS A 177 -8.10 7.04 3.67
CA HIS A 177 -8.67 5.80 3.15
C HIS A 177 -7.71 5.01 2.24
N LEU A 178 -6.47 5.49 2.07
CA LEU A 178 -5.47 4.83 1.23
C LEU A 178 -5.01 3.52 1.88
N GLU A 179 -5.12 2.42 1.13
CA GLU A 179 -4.67 1.09 1.54
C GLU A 179 -3.40 0.66 0.77
N VAL A 180 -3.25 1.11 -0.47
CA VAL A 180 -2.10 0.78 -1.33
C VAL A 180 -1.47 2.06 -1.87
N LEU A 181 -0.16 2.20 -1.64
CA LEU A 181 0.66 3.29 -2.15
C LEU A 181 1.86 2.73 -2.91
N ASP A 182 1.87 2.93 -4.22
CA ASP A 182 2.96 2.58 -5.12
C ASP A 182 3.62 3.86 -5.63
N LEU A 183 4.93 3.97 -5.36
CA LEU A 183 5.79 5.08 -5.74
C LEU A 183 7.07 4.56 -6.41
N ALA A 184 7.00 3.39 -7.05
CA ALA A 184 8.16 2.76 -7.68
C ALA A 184 8.74 3.58 -8.85
N HIS A 185 9.99 3.32 -9.21
CA HIS A 185 10.67 4.00 -10.33
C HIS A 185 10.64 5.55 -10.22
N ASN A 186 11.02 6.07 -9.06
CA ASN A 186 11.19 7.50 -8.81
C ASN A 186 12.60 7.81 -8.29
N SER A 187 12.84 9.05 -7.82
CA SER A 187 14.10 9.52 -7.27
C SER A 187 13.94 9.94 -5.80
N LEU A 188 13.11 9.22 -5.04
CA LEU A 188 12.85 9.53 -3.64
C LEU A 188 14.08 9.22 -2.81
N LYS A 189 14.63 10.23 -2.13
CA LYS A 189 15.78 10.08 -1.21
C LYS A 189 15.35 9.84 0.24
N GLU A 190 14.20 10.38 0.61
CA GLU A 190 13.66 10.37 1.97
C GLU A 190 12.13 10.21 1.93
N LEU A 191 11.59 9.60 3.00
CA LEU A 191 10.16 9.45 3.22
C LEU A 191 9.68 10.46 4.29
N PRO A 192 8.62 11.25 4.05
CA PRO A 192 8.13 12.19 5.04
C PRO A 192 7.49 11.46 6.22
N LEU A 193 7.84 11.87 7.45
CA LEU A 193 7.39 11.24 8.69
C LEU A 193 5.85 11.17 8.83
N GLY A 194 5.12 12.05 8.16
CA GLY A 194 3.65 12.04 8.11
C GLY A 194 3.04 10.77 7.49
N LEU A 195 3.79 10.01 6.67
CA LEU A 195 3.34 8.70 6.19
C LEU A 195 3.04 7.73 7.34
N SER A 196 3.67 7.90 8.50
CA SER A 196 3.44 7.08 9.70
C SER A 196 1.98 7.01 10.14
N GLN A 197 1.13 7.97 9.74
CA GLN A 197 -0.27 8.06 10.13
C GLN A 197 -1.24 7.31 9.17
N LEU A 198 -0.77 6.89 8.00
CA LEU A 198 -1.61 6.21 7.00
C LEU A 198 -1.81 4.73 7.36
N LYS A 199 -3.00 4.20 7.07
CA LYS A 199 -3.39 2.80 7.31
C LYS A 199 -3.12 1.92 6.08
N LEU A 200 -1.92 2.07 5.50
CA LEU A 200 -1.50 1.28 4.34
C LEU A 200 -1.40 -0.21 4.70
N LYS A 201 -1.86 -1.05 3.78
CA LYS A 201 -1.61 -2.50 3.72
C LYS A 201 -0.42 -2.81 2.83
N GLU A 202 -0.24 -2.04 1.76
CA GLU A 202 0.83 -2.24 0.78
C GLU A 202 1.58 -0.92 0.54
N LEU A 203 2.91 -0.97 0.63
CA LEU A 203 3.80 0.16 0.35
C LEU A 203 4.92 -0.32 -0.59
N ILE A 204 4.86 0.16 -1.83
CA ILE A 204 5.78 -0.22 -2.90
C ILE A 204 6.67 0.98 -3.23
N LEU A 205 7.97 0.83 -2.98
CA LEU A 205 8.98 1.89 -3.08
C LEU A 205 10.21 1.45 -3.89
N HIS A 206 10.11 0.37 -4.67
CA HIS A 206 11.26 -0.17 -5.38
C HIS A 206 11.77 0.76 -6.50
N HIS A 207 13.05 0.66 -6.85
CA HIS A 207 13.73 1.59 -7.78
C HIS A 207 13.56 3.06 -7.34
N ASN A 208 14.16 3.40 -6.19
CA ASN A 208 14.25 4.76 -5.66
C ASN A 208 15.68 5.01 -5.13
N GLU A 209 15.92 6.17 -4.50
CA GLU A 209 17.22 6.59 -3.99
C GLU A 209 17.28 6.59 -2.44
N LEU A 210 16.40 5.83 -1.77
CA LEU A 210 16.25 5.87 -0.31
C LEU A 210 17.52 5.36 0.40
N THR A 211 18.05 6.14 1.34
CA THR A 211 19.26 5.78 2.11
C THR A 211 18.96 5.15 3.47
N SER A 212 17.73 5.32 3.97
CA SER A 212 17.27 4.78 5.25
C SER A 212 15.75 4.60 5.27
N PHE A 213 15.26 3.74 6.16
CA PHE A 213 13.84 3.66 6.50
C PHE A 213 13.60 4.28 7.89
N PRO A 214 12.94 5.46 7.99
CA PRO A 214 12.87 6.19 9.24
C PRO A 214 12.08 5.43 10.33
N PRO A 215 12.59 5.35 11.59
CA PRO A 215 11.97 4.59 12.67
C PRO A 215 10.49 4.91 12.91
N GLN A 216 10.09 6.16 12.72
CA GLN A 216 8.72 6.66 12.92
C GLN A 216 7.70 5.98 11.98
N LEU A 217 8.13 5.49 10.81
CA LEU A 217 7.25 4.73 9.91
C LEU A 217 7.03 3.31 10.43
N ALA A 218 8.03 2.72 11.07
CA ALA A 218 7.94 1.39 11.68
C ALA A 218 7.17 1.39 13.01
N THR A 219 7.30 2.44 13.83
CA THR A 219 6.58 2.57 15.11
C THR A 219 5.15 3.09 14.97
N GLY A 220 4.87 3.85 13.91
CA GLY A 220 3.57 4.47 13.66
C GLY A 220 2.45 3.52 13.21
N ILE A 221 1.31 4.11 12.86
CA ILE A 221 0.12 3.42 12.34
C ILE A 221 0.45 2.62 11.08
N LEU A 222 1.33 3.14 10.21
CA LEU A 222 1.80 2.45 9.01
C LEU A 222 2.45 1.10 9.34
N GLY A 223 3.48 1.08 10.21
CA GLY A 223 4.17 -0.15 10.60
C GLY A 223 3.28 -1.18 11.29
N GLN A 224 2.20 -0.73 11.94
CA GLN A 224 1.21 -1.59 12.58
C GLN A 224 0.17 -2.17 11.60
N ASN A 225 0.16 -1.79 10.33
CA ASN A 225 -0.85 -2.20 9.34
C ASN A 225 -0.29 -2.75 8.03
N VAL A 226 0.91 -2.35 7.61
CA VAL A 226 1.53 -2.82 6.36
C VAL A 226 1.78 -4.33 6.42
N GLN A 227 1.37 -5.01 5.35
CA GLN A 227 1.51 -6.44 5.09
C GLN A 227 2.53 -6.69 3.96
N VAL A 228 2.55 -5.85 2.94
CA VAL A 228 3.51 -5.91 1.83
C VAL A 228 4.37 -4.65 1.83
N LEU A 229 5.69 -4.84 1.95
CA LEU A 229 6.68 -3.76 1.89
C LEU A 229 7.78 -4.11 0.88
N ASP A 230 7.85 -3.35 -0.21
CA ASP A 230 8.94 -3.45 -1.17
C ASP A 230 9.83 -2.20 -1.13
N LEU A 231 11.06 -2.38 -0.68
CA LEU A 231 12.13 -1.39 -0.60
C LEU A 231 13.32 -1.77 -1.51
N SER A 232 13.13 -2.67 -2.47
CA SER A 232 14.22 -3.16 -3.32
C SER A 232 14.76 -2.09 -4.28
N PHE A 233 15.99 -2.26 -4.76
CA PHE A 233 16.69 -1.29 -5.62
C PHE A 233 16.67 0.12 -5.04
N ASN A 234 17.23 0.25 -3.83
CA ASN A 234 17.43 1.49 -3.10
C ASN A 234 18.88 1.53 -2.56
N ASN A 235 19.23 2.51 -1.72
CA ASN A 235 20.57 2.67 -1.13
C ASN A 235 20.56 2.48 0.39
N ILE A 236 19.66 1.66 0.94
CA ILE A 236 19.49 1.50 2.39
C ILE A 236 20.70 0.76 2.96
N ALA A 237 21.47 1.44 3.82
CA ALA A 237 22.69 0.90 4.42
C ALA A 237 22.45 0.15 5.75
N GLU A 238 21.41 0.53 6.49
CA GLU A 238 20.97 -0.17 7.70
C GLU A 238 19.47 -0.02 7.96
N LEU A 239 18.93 -0.98 8.73
CA LEU A 239 17.58 -0.91 9.29
C LEU A 239 17.67 -0.67 10.80
N SER A 240 16.86 0.27 11.30
CA SER A 240 16.78 0.52 12.73
C SER A 240 16.19 -0.70 13.49
N PRO A 241 16.52 -0.90 14.78
CA PRO A 241 15.90 -1.98 15.58
C PRO A 241 14.37 -1.92 15.62
N TYR A 242 13.81 -0.71 15.53
CA TYR A 242 12.36 -0.45 15.50
C TYR A 242 11.66 -1.05 14.27
N PHE A 243 12.38 -1.33 13.18
CA PHE A 243 11.84 -2.03 12.01
C PHE A 243 11.19 -3.38 12.39
N CYS A 244 11.71 -4.04 13.43
CA CYS A 244 11.21 -5.32 13.92
C CYS A 244 9.84 -5.23 14.63
N LEU A 245 9.29 -4.03 14.81
CA LEU A 245 7.95 -3.81 15.36
C LEU A 245 6.84 -3.96 14.31
N MET A 246 7.18 -4.06 13.03
CA MET A 246 6.24 -4.20 11.91
C MET A 246 5.66 -5.63 11.80
N ARG A 247 5.05 -6.14 12.89
CA ARG A 247 4.70 -7.57 13.05
C ARG A 247 3.73 -8.15 12.03
N LYS A 248 2.98 -7.31 11.29
CA LYS A 248 2.02 -7.71 10.25
C LYS A 248 2.64 -7.88 8.86
N VAL A 249 3.90 -7.49 8.65
CA VAL A 249 4.56 -7.64 7.35
C VAL A 249 4.70 -9.13 7.03
N SER A 250 4.03 -9.56 5.96
CA SER A 250 4.05 -10.92 5.43
C SER A 250 5.00 -11.05 4.23
N VAL A 251 5.16 -9.98 3.45
CA VAL A 251 6.07 -9.89 2.30
C VAL A 251 7.02 -8.72 2.49
N LEU A 252 8.32 -8.99 2.53
CA LEU A 252 9.38 -7.98 2.65
C LEU A 252 10.46 -8.19 1.58
N SER A 253 10.64 -7.18 0.73
CA SER A 253 11.71 -7.13 -0.26
C SER A 253 12.69 -5.99 0.05
N LEU A 254 13.96 -6.35 0.23
CA LEU A 254 15.11 -5.48 0.46
C LEU A 254 16.23 -5.75 -0.56
N LYS A 255 15.92 -6.48 -1.65
CA LYS A 255 16.87 -6.82 -2.74
C LYS A 255 17.57 -5.56 -3.29
N ASN A 256 18.85 -5.65 -3.66
CA ASN A 256 19.60 -4.52 -4.23
C ASN A 256 19.56 -3.29 -3.31
N ASN A 257 20.18 -3.42 -2.14
CA ASN A 257 20.42 -2.35 -1.16
C ASN A 257 21.88 -2.48 -0.65
N ARG A 258 22.25 -1.73 0.40
CA ARG A 258 23.60 -1.71 0.97
C ARG A 258 23.63 -2.24 2.41
N LEU A 259 22.71 -3.13 2.76
CA LEU A 259 22.55 -3.60 4.14
C LEU A 259 23.76 -4.43 4.57
N SER A 260 24.51 -3.93 5.54
CA SER A 260 25.67 -4.64 6.12
C SER A 260 25.28 -5.69 7.17
N LYS A 261 24.13 -5.49 7.82
CA LYS A 261 23.58 -6.32 8.90
C LYS A 261 22.05 -6.22 8.94
N LEU A 262 21.37 -7.30 9.36
CA LEU A 262 19.96 -7.22 9.78
C LEU A 262 19.88 -7.01 11.31
N PRO A 263 18.83 -6.36 11.84
CA PRO A 263 18.64 -6.18 13.27
C PRO A 263 18.61 -7.50 14.05
N ARG A 264 19.16 -7.54 15.27
CA ARG A 264 19.18 -8.75 16.12
C ARG A 264 17.78 -9.34 16.37
N ASN A 265 16.77 -8.49 16.47
CA ASN A 265 15.38 -8.85 16.79
C ASN A 265 14.51 -9.12 15.53
N PHE A 266 15.13 -9.42 14.37
CA PHE A 266 14.38 -9.65 13.11
C PHE A 266 13.32 -10.76 13.22
N HIS A 267 13.49 -11.68 14.17
CA HIS A 267 12.54 -12.72 14.52
C HIS A 267 11.18 -12.22 15.05
N SER A 268 11.04 -10.92 15.37
CA SER A 268 9.77 -10.33 15.83
C SER A 268 8.81 -10.00 14.67
N LEU A 269 9.24 -10.20 13.42
CA LEU A 269 8.37 -10.15 12.23
C LEU A 269 7.56 -11.44 12.10
N GLU A 270 6.74 -11.76 13.11
CA GLU A 270 6.04 -13.04 13.30
C GLU A 270 5.16 -13.46 12.10
N SER A 271 4.59 -12.49 11.38
CA SER A 271 3.77 -12.74 10.18
C SER A 271 4.56 -12.94 8.89
N LEU A 272 5.90 -12.78 8.91
CA LEU A 272 6.72 -12.82 7.70
C LEU A 272 6.68 -14.22 7.08
N ARG A 273 6.41 -14.27 5.77
CA ARG A 273 6.33 -15.49 4.95
C ARG A 273 7.27 -15.43 3.75
N MET A 274 7.37 -14.27 3.11
CA MET A 274 8.26 -14.03 1.98
C MET A 274 9.29 -12.98 2.34
N PHE A 275 10.58 -13.33 2.20
CA PHE A 275 11.69 -12.45 2.53
C PHE A 275 12.76 -12.51 1.45
N SER A 276 13.20 -11.33 0.99
CA SER A 276 14.36 -11.20 0.11
C SER A 276 15.28 -10.07 0.57
N ALA A 277 16.57 -10.38 0.67
CA ALA A 277 17.64 -9.40 0.89
C ALA A 277 18.84 -9.67 -0.04
N SER A 278 18.62 -10.27 -1.22
CA SER A 278 19.68 -10.54 -2.19
C SER A 278 20.40 -9.27 -2.63
N HIS A 279 21.65 -9.35 -3.06
CA HIS A 279 22.42 -8.18 -3.51
C HIS A 279 22.49 -7.09 -2.42
N ASN A 280 23.07 -7.46 -1.28
CA ASN A 280 23.35 -6.59 -0.15
C ASN A 280 24.73 -6.92 0.42
N GLU A 281 25.24 -6.12 1.34
CA GLU A 281 26.55 -6.28 1.97
C GLU A 281 26.50 -7.15 3.25
N LEU A 282 25.51 -8.06 3.34
CA LEU A 282 25.18 -8.84 4.53
C LEU A 282 26.26 -9.89 4.83
N LYS A 283 27.10 -9.62 5.84
CA LYS A 283 28.12 -10.59 6.30
C LYS A 283 27.60 -11.64 7.28
N VAL A 284 26.55 -11.30 8.03
CA VAL A 284 25.98 -12.16 9.09
C VAL A 284 24.47 -12.01 9.12
N ILE A 285 23.76 -13.14 9.18
CA ILE A 285 22.31 -13.21 9.36
C ILE A 285 22.00 -13.48 10.84
N PRO A 286 21.06 -12.77 11.48
CA PRO A 286 20.77 -12.94 12.90
C PRO A 286 20.17 -14.33 13.18
N PHE A 287 20.75 -15.03 14.16
CA PHE A 287 20.35 -16.38 14.61
C PHE A 287 18.85 -16.55 14.90
N GLY A 288 18.15 -15.46 15.24
CA GLY A 288 16.70 -15.45 15.44
C GLY A 288 15.88 -15.75 14.19
N ILE A 289 16.43 -15.60 12.97
CA ILE A 289 15.69 -15.78 11.70
C ILE A 289 15.04 -17.16 11.58
N ARG A 290 15.62 -18.21 12.21
CA ARG A 290 15.06 -19.58 12.25
C ARG A 290 13.68 -19.69 12.91
N LYS A 291 13.25 -18.66 13.66
CA LYS A 291 11.91 -18.62 14.28
C LYS A 291 10.83 -18.17 13.31
N LEU A 292 11.20 -17.64 12.14
CA LEU A 292 10.26 -17.20 11.12
C LEU A 292 9.84 -18.38 10.25
N GLN A 293 8.54 -18.55 10.05
CA GLN A 293 7.97 -19.54 9.14
C GLN A 293 7.97 -18.97 7.72
N LEU A 294 9.13 -18.97 7.07
CA LEU A 294 9.27 -18.44 5.70
C LEU A 294 8.85 -19.50 4.67
N ASP A 295 7.76 -19.24 3.94
CA ASP A 295 7.22 -20.12 2.90
C ASP A 295 8.09 -20.10 1.62
N THR A 296 8.85 -19.03 1.39
CA THR A 296 9.76 -18.91 0.25
C THR A 296 10.95 -18.03 0.58
N VAL A 297 12.11 -18.67 0.81
CA VAL A 297 13.41 -18.00 0.74
C VAL A 297 13.78 -17.91 -0.75
N LEU A 298 13.98 -16.69 -1.26
CA LEU A 298 14.28 -16.50 -2.69
C LEU A 298 15.71 -16.96 -3.05
N HIS A 299 15.75 -18.22 -3.49
CA HIS A 299 16.84 -19.06 -4.00
C HIS A 299 18.05 -18.34 -4.63
N GLN A 300 17.83 -17.28 -5.41
CA GLN A 300 18.92 -16.54 -6.10
C GLN A 300 20.02 -16.06 -5.16
N THR A 301 19.70 -15.66 -3.92
CA THR A 301 20.71 -15.13 -2.97
C THR A 301 21.77 -16.17 -2.56
N ILE A 302 21.40 -17.45 -2.54
CA ILE A 302 22.27 -18.53 -2.06
C ILE A 302 23.23 -18.97 -3.17
N VAL A 303 22.73 -19.02 -4.40
CA VAL A 303 23.49 -19.38 -5.61
C VAL A 303 24.54 -18.34 -5.99
N GLU A 304 24.30 -17.06 -5.69
CA GLU A 304 25.12 -15.93 -6.16
C GLU A 304 26.33 -15.60 -5.26
N TYR A 305 26.37 -16.14 -4.04
CA TYR A 305 27.42 -15.89 -3.04
C TYR A 305 28.07 -17.18 -2.49
N ASP A 306 27.79 -18.33 -3.09
CA ASP A 306 28.45 -19.63 -2.86
C ASP A 306 28.50 -20.06 -1.38
N LEU A 307 27.40 -19.83 -0.65
CA LEU A 307 27.24 -20.18 0.76
C LEU A 307 26.75 -21.64 0.93
N PRO A 308 27.28 -22.41 1.92
CA PRO A 308 26.93 -23.82 2.12
C PRO A 308 25.46 -24.07 2.54
N TYR A 309 24.86 -25.24 2.19
CA TYR A 309 23.50 -25.73 2.59
C TYR A 309 23.19 -27.25 2.28
N THR A 310 22.31 -27.97 3.04
CA THR A 310 21.74 -29.38 2.83
C THR A 310 20.67 -29.84 3.86
N SER A 311 19.82 -30.87 3.76
CA SER A 311 18.94 -31.35 4.89
C SER A 311 17.97 -30.29 5.52
N HIS A 312 17.70 -30.17 6.82
CA HIS A 312 16.33 -29.74 7.27
C HIS A 312 15.80 -28.27 7.12
N TYR A 313 16.24 -27.37 6.20
CA TYR A 313 15.65 -25.99 6.02
C TYR A 313 15.46 -25.38 4.59
N ILE A 314 15.53 -26.16 3.51
CA ILE A 314 14.79 -25.93 2.26
C ILE A 314 14.25 -27.31 2.03
N PRO A 315 12.99 -27.55 2.42
CA PRO A 315 12.60 -28.89 2.88
C PRO A 315 13.70 -29.60 3.69
N SER A 316 13.84 -30.93 3.55
CA SER A 316 15.05 -31.66 3.96
C SER A 316 16.20 -31.56 2.93
N THR A 317 16.49 -30.34 2.43
CA THR A 317 17.68 -29.93 1.64
C THR A 317 18.50 -28.60 2.02
N LEU A 318 18.43 -27.90 3.20
CA LEU A 318 19.32 -26.78 3.70
C LEU A 318 20.12 -26.77 5.09
N VAL A 319 19.75 -27.36 6.26
CA VAL A 319 20.69 -27.53 7.45
C VAL A 319 22.13 -28.11 7.24
N ASP A 320 22.32 -29.43 7.08
CA ASP A 320 23.42 -30.27 7.64
C ASP A 320 24.83 -30.09 7.02
N TYR A 321 24.97 -29.20 6.04
CA TYR A 321 26.15 -28.81 5.26
C TYR A 321 26.49 -27.35 5.58
N ILE A 322 25.58 -26.63 6.24
CA ILE A 322 25.93 -25.58 7.20
C ILE A 322 26.47 -26.29 8.46
N ILE A 323 27.63 -26.94 8.26
CA ILE A 323 28.35 -27.82 9.18
C ILE A 323 28.95 -26.98 10.31
N GLU A 324 28.10 -26.50 11.22
CA GLU A 324 28.51 -26.37 12.61
C GLU A 324 28.47 -27.75 13.27
N GLN A 325 29.51 -28.53 13.02
CA GLN A 325 30.22 -29.20 14.10
C GLN A 325 31.70 -28.90 13.89
N CYS A 326 32.22 -27.88 14.58
CA CYS A 326 33.66 -27.82 14.82
C CYS A 326 34.03 -28.99 15.72
N VAL A 327 34.40 -30.11 15.09
CA VAL A 327 34.87 -31.30 15.77
C VAL A 327 36.34 -31.07 16.13
N CYS A 328 36.64 -31.00 17.42
CA CYS A 328 38.02 -30.99 17.89
C CYS A 328 38.73 -32.24 17.34
N PRO A 329 40.03 -32.22 17.00
CA PRO A 329 40.76 -33.37 16.44
C PRO A 329 40.73 -34.70 17.24
N CYS A 330 40.10 -34.72 18.42
CA CYS A 330 39.80 -35.90 19.23
C CYS A 330 38.37 -36.46 19.03
N GLY A 331 37.60 -35.97 18.05
CA GLY A 331 36.23 -36.41 17.76
C GLY A 331 35.12 -35.77 18.60
N LYS A 332 35.45 -34.86 19.54
CA LYS A 332 34.46 -34.22 20.44
C LYS A 332 33.95 -32.88 19.89
N LYS A 333 32.64 -32.68 20.02
CA LYS A 333 31.92 -31.45 19.67
C LYS A 333 32.40 -30.26 20.51
N VAL A 334 32.55 -29.10 19.88
CA VAL A 334 32.98 -27.85 20.53
C VAL A 334 31.83 -26.86 20.53
N PHE A 335 31.53 -26.27 21.70
CA PHE A 335 30.57 -25.18 21.86
C PHE A 335 31.30 -23.90 22.34
N GLN A 336 30.76 -22.74 21.99
CA GLN A 336 31.45 -21.44 22.01
C GLN A 336 31.97 -21.01 23.41
N ASN A 337 33.24 -21.34 23.71
CA ASN A 337 34.20 -20.54 24.49
C ASN A 337 35.55 -21.29 24.64
N THR A 338 36.19 -21.65 23.52
CA THR A 338 37.45 -22.41 23.56
C THR A 338 38.47 -21.91 22.54
N SER A 339 39.75 -22.05 22.90
CA SER A 339 40.90 -21.54 22.17
C SER A 339 40.91 -21.98 20.69
N SER A 340 41.08 -21.02 19.78
CA SER A 340 41.37 -21.27 18.36
C SER A 340 42.85 -21.09 18.05
N CYS A 341 43.31 -21.67 16.95
CA CYS A 341 44.66 -21.48 16.42
C CYS A 341 44.66 -21.69 14.89
N ILE A 342 45.53 -20.98 14.18
CA ILE A 342 45.69 -21.14 12.73
C ILE A 342 46.74 -22.21 12.46
N LEU A 343 46.32 -23.33 11.86
CA LEU A 343 47.20 -24.38 11.36
C LEU A 343 47.42 -24.19 9.86
N VAL A 344 48.65 -24.41 9.39
CA VAL A 344 48.99 -24.29 7.96
C VAL A 344 49.02 -25.69 7.35
N LEU A 345 48.00 -26.00 6.56
CA LEU A 345 47.85 -27.30 5.88
C LEU A 345 48.52 -27.27 4.51
N ASP A 346 49.33 -28.29 4.22
CA ASP A 346 50.00 -28.48 2.94
C ASP A 346 49.17 -29.41 2.05
N LEU A 347 48.63 -28.89 0.95
CA LEU A 347 47.65 -29.59 0.12
C LEU A 347 48.23 -30.81 -0.62
N TYR A 348 49.55 -30.85 -0.85
CA TYR A 348 50.22 -32.02 -1.46
C TYR A 348 50.13 -33.29 -0.60
N LYS A 349 49.87 -33.16 0.70
CA LYS A 349 49.68 -34.32 1.60
C LYS A 349 48.30 -34.97 1.47
N LEU A 350 47.37 -34.34 0.75
CA LEU A 350 46.00 -34.82 0.58
C LEU A 350 45.71 -35.33 -0.83
N ALA A 351 46.37 -34.78 -1.86
CA ALA A 351 46.28 -35.28 -3.23
C ALA A 351 47.57 -34.97 -4.01
N SER A 352 47.98 -35.91 -4.87
CA SER A 352 49.16 -35.78 -5.73
C SER A 352 48.96 -34.84 -6.94
N THR A 353 47.72 -34.48 -7.25
CA THR A 353 47.35 -33.56 -8.34
C THR A 353 46.38 -32.50 -7.83
N VAL A 354 46.87 -31.27 -7.67
CA VAL A 354 46.08 -30.09 -7.30
C VAL A 354 46.18 -29.09 -8.46
N VAL A 355 45.06 -28.86 -9.15
CA VAL A 355 45.00 -27.92 -10.29
C VAL A 355 44.47 -26.56 -9.83
N TYR A 356 45.16 -25.49 -10.19
CA TYR A 356 44.85 -24.13 -9.76
C TYR A 356 43.87 -23.41 -10.69
N ILE A 357 43.02 -22.57 -10.11
CA ILE A 357 42.17 -21.61 -10.84
C ILE A 357 42.85 -20.22 -10.94
N ASN A 358 43.75 -19.88 -10.00
CA ASN A 358 44.44 -18.58 -9.93
C ASN A 358 45.97 -18.74 -9.76
N ASN A 359 46.75 -17.92 -10.49
CA ASN A 359 48.23 -17.98 -10.60
C ASN A 359 49.03 -17.53 -9.34
N THR A 360 48.57 -17.81 -8.12
CA THR A 360 49.23 -17.33 -6.88
C THR A 360 50.13 -18.35 -6.19
N GLY A 361 50.17 -19.61 -6.65
CA GLY A 361 51.21 -20.60 -6.29
C GLY A 361 51.32 -20.97 -4.81
N ARG A 362 50.31 -20.68 -3.98
CA ARG A 362 50.32 -21.00 -2.54
C ARG A 362 49.74 -22.38 -2.30
N PHE A 363 50.58 -23.35 -1.97
CA PHE A 363 50.21 -24.74 -1.62
C PHE A 363 49.80 -24.92 -0.14
N LYS A 364 49.93 -23.84 0.64
CA LYS A 364 49.76 -23.81 2.09
C LYS A 364 48.55 -22.98 2.46
N VAL A 365 47.51 -23.65 2.98
CA VAL A 365 46.24 -23.02 3.36
C VAL A 365 46.22 -22.80 4.89
N PRO A 366 46.05 -21.57 5.37
CA PRO A 366 45.78 -21.31 6.79
C PRO A 366 44.34 -21.71 7.13
N LEU A 367 44.20 -22.63 8.08
CA LEU A 367 42.92 -23.13 8.59
C LEU A 367 42.79 -22.77 10.07
N GLU A 368 41.73 -22.06 10.44
CA GLU A 368 41.41 -21.81 11.85
C GLU A 368 40.76 -23.06 12.47
N VAL A 369 41.31 -23.56 13.58
CA VAL A 369 40.88 -24.80 14.23
C VAL A 369 40.57 -24.56 15.70
N TYR A 370 39.44 -25.11 16.16
CA TYR A 370 38.90 -24.96 17.52
C TYR A 370 39.05 -26.25 18.34
N PHE A 371 39.38 -26.12 19.64
CA PHE A 371 39.74 -27.28 20.49
C PHE A 371 38.79 -27.45 21.68
N CYS A 372 38.28 -28.66 21.92
CA CYS A 372 37.31 -28.92 23.00
C CYS A 372 37.89 -28.82 24.43
N SER A 373 39.22 -28.68 24.59
CA SER A 373 39.89 -28.51 25.88
C SER A 373 41.35 -28.09 25.70
N THR A 374 41.93 -27.45 26.73
CA THR A 374 43.35 -27.09 26.79
C THR A 374 44.29 -28.31 26.71
N LYS A 375 43.85 -29.50 27.16
CA LYS A 375 44.59 -30.77 26.96
C LYS A 375 44.66 -31.20 25.48
N CYS A 376 43.61 -30.98 24.70
CA CYS A 376 43.61 -31.27 23.26
C CYS A 376 44.47 -30.26 22.48
N TRP A 377 44.38 -28.97 22.85
CA TRP A 377 45.25 -27.93 22.31
C TRP A 377 46.74 -28.26 22.55
N LYS A 378 47.13 -28.60 23.79
CA LYS A 378 48.51 -29.00 24.10
C LYS A 378 48.98 -30.23 23.31
N LYS A 379 48.12 -31.25 23.10
CA LYS A 379 48.47 -32.44 22.29
C LYS A 379 48.82 -32.13 20.83
N VAL A 380 48.20 -31.10 20.24
CA VAL A 380 48.46 -30.70 18.84
C VAL A 380 49.57 -29.66 18.76
N HIS A 381 49.73 -28.81 19.78
CA HIS A 381 50.72 -27.73 19.77
C HIS A 381 52.14 -28.17 20.23
N TYR A 382 52.24 -29.24 21.05
CA TYR A 382 53.53 -29.79 21.50
C TYR A 382 53.98 -31.07 20.76
N ARG A 383 53.19 -31.57 19.79
CA ARG A 383 53.69 -32.51 18.77
C ARG A 383 54.41 -31.73 17.68
N LYS A 384 55.63 -31.29 17.99
CA LYS A 384 56.64 -30.92 16.99
C LYS A 384 57.33 -32.19 16.48
#